data_AF-A0A7R9QW75-F1
#
_entry.id   AF-A0A7R9QW75-F1
#
_cell.length_a   1.000
_cell.length_b   1.000
_cell.length_c   1.000
_cell.angle_alpha   90.00
_cell.angle_beta   90.00
_cell.angle_gamma   90.00
#
_symmetry.space_group_name_H-M   'P 1'
#
loop_
_entity.id
_entity.type
_entity.pdbx_description
1 polymer ?
#
loop_
_entity_poly.entity_id
_entity_poly.type
_entity_poly.pdbx_seq_one_letter_code
_entity_poly.pdbx_strand_id
1 'polypeptide(L)'
;QVTSVVVYSQTSADVILKLFAYRDIKDSPIDFGEFFTSRNRLSILSVPIVSRGNILNIFYVFANSMWTLILMAFVMNSFINSVVIKDYWNRLGVVFDYFGVLVGQSIDNMIFAANIYIFQIHINISIGFWLITTFVLRLMFTSDIEASISAKRTLYLDSIEQLVERPDIVPLIKAQSNAYYMIAKEYKSLTNRFVFISHSDMFSANVIRKLVEESHALVASEQSVRQVMSYHNRYPWHLCQNSIYPQIVTFPMRYSLKSQLKHKLNRFYR
;
A
#
# COMPACT_ATOMS: atom_id res chain seq x y z
N GLN A 1 14.11 -19.14 -27.76
CA GLN A 1 13.22 -20.12 -28.41
C GLN A 1 12.84 -21.15 -27.36
N VAL A 2 11.59 -21.15 -26.90
CA VAL A 2 11.03 -22.27 -26.11
C VAL A 2 9.65 -22.53 -26.68
N THR A 3 9.60 -23.60 -27.47
CA THR A 3 8.42 -24.32 -27.91
C THR A 3 7.76 -24.97 -26.70
N SER A 4 6.58 -24.49 -26.33
CA SER A 4 5.50 -25.35 -25.83
C SER A 4 4.17 -24.61 -25.97
N VAL A 5 3.72 -24.47 -27.22
CA VAL A 5 2.29 -24.50 -27.48
C VAL A 5 1.87 -25.91 -27.10
N VAL A 6 1.21 -26.07 -25.96
CA VAL A 6 0.51 -27.33 -25.67
C VAL A 6 -0.67 -27.36 -26.62
N VAL A 7 -0.42 -27.85 -27.83
CA VAL A 7 -1.44 -28.26 -28.77
C VAL A 7 -2.15 -29.43 -28.09
N TYR A 8 -3.32 -29.17 -27.50
CA TYR A 8 -4.27 -30.22 -27.16
C TYR A 8 -4.83 -30.81 -28.46
N SER A 9 -4.00 -31.54 -29.20
CA SER A 9 -4.36 -32.27 -30.42
C SER A 9 -4.88 -33.68 -30.10
N GLN A 10 -4.84 -34.13 -28.84
CA GLN A 10 -5.09 -35.52 -28.47
C GLN A 10 -6.00 -35.72 -27.25
N THR A 11 -6.95 -34.82 -26.98
CA THR A 11 -8.03 -35.15 -26.04
C THR A 11 -9.16 -35.86 -26.79
N SER A 12 -9.44 -37.11 -26.41
CA SER A 12 -10.63 -37.89 -26.79
C SER A 12 -11.95 -37.32 -26.22
N ALA A 13 -11.87 -36.25 -25.42
CA ALA A 13 -13.02 -35.58 -24.85
C ALA A 13 -13.62 -34.57 -25.85
N ASP A 14 -14.90 -34.75 -26.16
CA ASP A 14 -15.65 -33.82 -27.02
C ASP A 14 -15.93 -32.47 -26.35
N VAL A 15 -15.96 -32.45 -25.01
CA VAL A 15 -16.17 -31.26 -24.17
C VAL A 15 -15.26 -31.37 -22.94
N ILE A 16 -14.58 -30.28 -22.59
CA ILE A 16 -13.81 -30.20 -21.34
C ILE A 16 -14.52 -29.21 -20.40
N LEU A 17 -15.06 -29.72 -19.30
CA LEU A 17 -15.67 -28.92 -18.24
C LEU A 17 -14.60 -28.36 -17.31
N LYS A 18 -13.78 -27.47 -17.85
CA LYS A 18 -12.78 -26.73 -17.07
C LYS A 18 -12.92 -25.26 -17.42
N LEU A 19 -12.76 -24.41 -16.41
CA LEU A 19 -12.90 -22.96 -16.56
C LEU A 19 -11.67 -22.42 -17.31
N PHE A 20 -11.86 -21.84 -18.50
CA PHE A 20 -10.80 -21.15 -19.23
C PHE A 20 -11.09 -19.65 -19.32
N ALA A 21 -10.05 -18.83 -19.18
CA ALA A 21 -10.12 -17.39 -19.39
C ALA A 21 -9.95 -17.10 -20.90
N TYR A 22 -10.90 -16.39 -21.47
CA TYR A 22 -11.11 -16.27 -22.93
C TYR A 22 -10.04 -15.48 -23.74
N ARG A 23 -8.96 -14.95 -23.15
CA ARG A 23 -8.24 -13.82 -23.77
C ARG A 23 -7.21 -14.13 -24.87
N ASP A 24 -6.75 -15.38 -25.05
CA ASP A 24 -5.64 -15.67 -25.99
C ASP A 24 -5.96 -16.78 -27.03
N ILE A 25 -7.18 -16.79 -27.58
CA ILE A 25 -7.64 -17.93 -28.39
C ILE A 25 -8.11 -17.53 -29.80
N LYS A 26 -7.34 -16.66 -30.45
CA LYS A 26 -7.57 -16.35 -31.87
C LYS A 26 -7.09 -17.46 -32.81
N ASP A 27 -6.17 -18.33 -32.36
CA ASP A 27 -5.49 -19.32 -33.21
C ASP A 27 -5.54 -20.78 -32.69
N SER A 28 -6.44 -21.12 -31.74
CA SER A 28 -6.52 -22.53 -31.27
C SER A 28 -7.49 -23.37 -32.09
N PRO A 29 -7.24 -24.69 -32.25
CA PRO A 29 -8.15 -25.64 -32.90
C PRO A 29 -9.40 -25.99 -32.05
N ILE A 30 -9.73 -25.15 -31.07
CA ILE A 30 -10.78 -25.34 -30.08
C ILE A 30 -11.77 -24.20 -30.25
N ASP A 31 -13.05 -24.55 -30.29
CA ASP A 31 -14.16 -23.60 -30.33
C ASP A 31 -14.68 -23.37 -28.90
N PHE A 32 -15.32 -22.23 -28.65
CA PHE A 32 -15.80 -21.88 -27.31
C PHE A 32 -17.31 -21.79 -27.30
N GLY A 33 -17.90 -22.30 -26.23
CA GLY A 33 -19.32 -22.08 -25.98
C GLY A 33 -19.63 -20.62 -25.73
N GLU A 34 -20.91 -20.29 -25.78
CA GLU A 34 -21.37 -18.96 -25.38
C GLU A 34 -20.92 -18.65 -23.96
N PHE A 35 -20.53 -17.40 -23.76
CA PHE A 35 -19.85 -16.94 -22.56
C PHE A 35 -20.74 -17.08 -21.33
N PHE A 36 -20.23 -17.77 -20.30
CA PHE A 36 -20.69 -17.50 -18.95
C PHE A 36 -19.99 -16.27 -18.45
N THR A 37 -20.77 -15.23 -18.16
CA THR A 37 -20.36 -14.17 -17.24
C THR A 37 -20.32 -14.74 -15.82
N SER A 38 -19.48 -15.75 -15.59
CA SER A 38 -19.09 -16.05 -14.23
C SER A 38 -18.25 -14.88 -13.76
N ARG A 39 -18.57 -14.32 -12.59
CA ARG A 39 -17.80 -13.27 -11.92
C ARG A 39 -16.48 -13.80 -11.36
N ASN A 40 -15.83 -14.73 -12.04
CA ASN A 40 -14.53 -15.19 -11.60
C ASN A 40 -13.53 -14.09 -11.96
N ARG A 41 -12.93 -13.48 -10.95
CA ARG A 41 -11.98 -12.40 -11.15
C ARG A 41 -10.62 -12.81 -10.60
N LEU A 42 -9.56 -12.24 -11.14
CA LEU A 42 -8.26 -12.36 -10.52
C LEU A 42 -8.24 -11.51 -9.24
N SER A 43 -7.74 -12.06 -8.14
CA SER A 43 -7.60 -11.36 -6.86
C SER A 43 -6.27 -11.68 -6.19
N ILE A 44 -5.92 -10.85 -5.21
CA ILE A 44 -4.74 -10.98 -4.38
C ILE A 44 -5.19 -11.28 -2.96
N LEU A 45 -4.60 -12.31 -2.36
CA LEU A 45 -4.69 -12.61 -0.95
C LEU A 45 -3.40 -12.20 -0.27
N SER A 46 -3.51 -11.46 0.81
CA SER A 46 -2.35 -11.09 1.64
C SER A 46 -2.77 -10.97 3.10
N VAL A 47 -1.79 -10.95 4.00
CA VAL A 47 -2.01 -10.50 5.38
C VAL A 47 -1.71 -8.99 5.43
N PRO A 48 -2.48 -8.18 6.19
CA PRO A 48 -2.23 -6.77 6.36
C PRO A 48 -0.80 -6.53 6.83
N ILE A 49 -0.06 -5.76 6.05
CA ILE A 49 1.35 -5.51 6.34
C ILE A 49 1.43 -4.33 7.30
N VAL A 50 2.00 -4.58 8.48
CA VAL A 50 2.30 -3.51 9.43
C VAL A 50 3.54 -2.80 8.90
N SER A 51 3.33 -1.61 8.31
CA SER A 51 4.45 -0.80 7.84
C SER A 51 5.31 -0.38 9.02
N ARG A 52 6.62 -0.66 8.95
CA ARG A 52 7.58 -0.05 9.87
C ARG A 52 7.65 1.42 9.53
N GLY A 53 7.05 2.27 10.37
CA GLY A 53 7.03 3.71 10.14
C GLY A 53 8.44 4.26 9.91
N ASN A 54 8.59 5.17 8.96
CA ASN A 54 9.84 5.93 8.80
C ASN A 54 9.93 6.93 9.96
N ILE A 55 11.10 7.05 10.60
CA ILE A 55 11.30 8.02 11.69
C ILE A 55 11.04 9.46 11.23
N LEU A 56 11.26 9.74 9.94
CA LEU A 56 10.97 11.04 9.33
C LEU A 56 9.47 11.35 9.27
N ASN A 57 8.60 10.36 9.49
CA ASN A 57 7.15 10.59 9.55
C ASN A 57 6.72 11.49 10.69
N ILE A 58 7.58 11.69 11.70
CA ILE A 58 7.37 12.65 12.78
C ILE A 58 7.24 14.08 12.22
N PHE A 59 7.94 14.41 11.13
CA PHE A 59 7.83 15.74 10.51
C PHE A 59 6.56 15.91 9.66
N TYR A 60 5.93 14.81 9.23
CA TYR A 60 4.65 14.84 8.51
C TYR A 60 3.43 14.94 9.43
N VAL A 61 3.64 14.99 10.75
CA VAL A 61 2.57 15.16 11.74
C VAL A 61 1.90 16.52 11.58
N PHE A 62 2.70 17.56 11.35
CA PHE A 62 2.19 18.86 10.93
C PHE A 62 2.25 19.01 9.42
N ALA A 63 1.22 19.64 8.85
CA ALA A 63 1.25 20.07 7.47
C ALA A 63 2.43 21.05 7.25
N ASN A 64 3.03 21.03 6.06
CA ASN A 64 4.12 21.94 5.71
C ASN A 64 3.75 23.42 5.95
N SER A 65 2.48 23.79 5.77
CA SER A 65 1.96 25.13 6.08
C SER A 65 2.14 25.50 7.55
N MET A 66 1.88 24.57 8.48
CA MET A 66 2.07 24.81 9.92
C MET A 66 3.55 25.01 10.25
N TRP A 67 4.45 24.21 9.67
CA TRP A 67 5.89 24.42 9.83
C TRP A 67 6.34 25.79 9.31
N THR A 68 5.83 26.23 8.16
CA THR A 68 6.13 27.56 7.64
C THR A 68 5.58 28.68 8.51
N LEU A 69 4.40 28.50 9.10
CA LEU A 69 3.82 29.48 10.03
C LEU A 69 4.62 29.57 11.33
N ILE A 70 5.06 28.45 11.88
CA ILE A 70 5.93 28.41 13.08
C ILE A 70 7.26 29.13 12.78
N LEU A 71 7.88 28.83 11.64
CA LEU A 71 9.12 29.49 11.22
C LEU A 71 8.92 30.99 11.01
N MET A 72 7.85 31.40 10.34
CA MET A 72 7.53 32.81 10.11
C MET A 72 7.26 33.55 11.42
N ALA A 73 6.51 32.94 12.34
CA ALA A 73 6.26 33.49 13.67
C ALA A 73 7.57 33.63 14.47
N PHE A 74 8.44 32.62 14.41
CA PHE A 74 9.76 32.67 15.06
C PHE A 74 10.63 33.80 14.49
N VAL A 75 10.72 33.92 13.16
CA VAL A 75 11.50 34.98 12.50
C VAL A 75 10.93 36.36 12.80
N MET A 76 9.61 36.54 12.73
CA MET A 76 8.95 37.81 13.05
C MET A 76 9.18 38.21 14.51
N ASN A 77 9.00 37.29 15.45
CA ASN A 77 9.21 37.57 16.87
C ASN A 77 10.69 37.87 17.17
N SER A 78 11.61 37.12 16.56
CA SER A 78 13.05 37.39 16.64
C SER A 78 13.42 38.76 16.07
N PHE A 79 12.84 39.12 14.93
CA PHE A 79 13.09 40.42 14.28
C PHE A 79 12.59 41.58 15.14
N ILE A 80 11.36 41.51 15.67
CA ILE A 80 10.79 42.54 16.56
C ILE A 80 11.71 42.78 17.76
N ASN A 81 12.17 41.72 18.42
CA ASN A 81 13.06 41.84 19.57
C ASN A 81 14.47 42.31 19.17
N SER A 82 14.96 41.95 17.97
CA SER A 82 16.25 42.41 17.46
C SER A 82 16.31 43.91 17.19
N VAL A 83 15.18 44.54 16.86
CA VAL A 83 15.06 46.00 16.70
C VAL A 83 15.12 46.72 18.06
N VAL A 84 14.61 46.07 19.10
CA VAL A 84 14.61 46.61 20.47
C VAL A 84 15.99 46.52 21.13
N ILE A 85 16.75 45.45 20.87
CA ILE A 85 18.05 45.18 21.48
C ILE A 85 19.17 45.77 20.63
N LYS A 86 19.88 46.79 21.14
CA LYS A 86 20.93 47.46 20.37
C LYS A 86 22.22 46.64 20.23
N ASP A 87 22.57 45.82 21.22
CA ASP A 87 23.80 45.01 21.21
C ASP A 87 23.64 43.71 20.41
N TYR A 88 24.54 43.48 19.45
CA TYR A 88 24.51 42.34 18.55
C TYR A 88 24.59 40.98 19.28
N TRP A 89 25.45 40.87 20.29
CA TRP A 89 25.61 39.60 21.04
C TRP A 89 24.35 39.25 21.82
N ASN A 90 23.71 40.26 22.40
CA ASN A 90 22.44 40.10 23.09
C ASN A 90 21.29 39.75 22.12
N ARG A 91 21.32 40.25 20.87
CA ARG A 91 20.35 39.83 19.84
C ARG A 91 20.48 38.34 19.54
N LEU A 92 21.69 37.85 19.33
CA LEU A 92 21.93 36.43 19.06
C LEU A 92 21.50 35.56 20.25
N GLY A 93 21.86 35.95 21.47
CA GLY A 93 21.43 35.26 22.70
C GLY A 93 19.91 35.10 22.77
N VAL A 94 19.17 36.19 22.55
CA VAL A 94 17.70 36.16 22.56
C VAL A 94 17.09 35.28 21.47
N VAL A 95 17.69 35.24 20.26
CA VAL A 95 17.25 34.31 19.20
C VAL A 95 17.46 32.85 19.63
N PHE A 96 18.60 32.54 20.25
CA PHE A 96 18.87 31.21 20.78
C PHE A 96 17.93 30.84 21.92
N ASP A 97 17.59 31.79 22.79
CA ASP A 97 16.63 31.57 23.88
C ASP A 97 15.22 31.28 23.32
N TYR A 98 14.75 32.03 22.32
CA TYR A 98 13.47 31.75 21.65
C TYR A 98 13.44 30.38 21.00
N PHE A 99 14.55 29.95 20.40
CA PHE A 99 14.68 28.61 19.84
C PHE A 99 14.71 27.55 20.94
N GLY A 100 15.47 27.78 22.02
CA GLY A 100 15.52 26.91 23.19
C GLY A 100 14.13 26.67 23.77
N VAL A 101 13.33 27.72 23.93
CA VAL A 101 11.93 27.62 24.40
C VAL A 101 11.05 26.80 23.46
N LEU A 102 11.20 26.99 22.15
CA LEU A 102 10.45 26.23 21.15
C LEU A 102 10.74 24.72 21.25
N VAL A 103 12.01 24.35 21.49
CA VAL A 103 12.45 22.96 21.67
C VAL A 103 12.21 22.46 23.10
N GLY A 104 11.87 23.36 24.04
CA GLY A 104 11.53 23.04 25.42
C GLY A 104 12.69 23.00 26.40
N GLN A 105 13.79 23.67 26.09
CA GLN A 105 14.88 23.91 27.04
C GLN A 105 14.45 24.96 28.07
N SER A 106 14.92 24.80 29.32
CA SER A 106 14.82 25.86 30.32
C SER A 106 15.72 27.02 29.92
N ILE A 107 15.27 28.24 30.16
CA ILE A 107 16.10 29.42 29.95
C ILE A 107 16.68 29.83 31.30
N ASP A 108 17.96 29.52 31.51
CA ASP A 108 18.62 29.79 32.78
C ASP A 108 19.27 31.19 32.83
N ASN A 109 19.53 31.80 31.67
CA ASN A 109 20.35 33.02 31.55
C ASN A 109 19.60 34.30 31.11
N MET A 110 18.26 34.30 31.06
CA MET A 110 17.51 35.36 30.36
C MET A 110 17.27 36.66 31.12
N ILE A 111 18.12 37.00 32.08
CA ILE A 111 17.93 38.20 32.91
C ILE A 111 19.21 39.02 32.85
N PHE A 112 19.08 40.33 32.59
CA PHE A 112 20.11 41.38 32.71
C PHE A 112 20.77 41.96 31.44
N ALA A 113 20.14 41.95 30.27
CA ALA A 113 20.71 42.66 29.09
C ALA A 113 20.13 44.07 28.81
N ALA A 114 18.99 44.45 29.39
CA ALA A 114 18.37 45.76 29.11
C ALA A 114 18.45 46.71 30.32
N ASN A 115 19.38 47.67 30.29
CA ASN A 115 19.53 48.73 31.30
C ASN A 115 18.34 49.72 31.38
N ILE A 116 17.25 49.48 30.64
CA ILE A 116 16.07 50.35 30.58
C ILE A 116 14.82 49.52 30.90
N TYR A 117 14.17 49.86 32.00
CA TYR A 117 13.02 49.14 32.58
C TYR A 117 11.87 48.87 31.58
N ILE A 118 11.57 49.84 30.70
CA ILE A 118 10.49 49.72 29.71
C ILE A 118 10.79 48.63 28.67
N PHE A 119 12.02 48.56 28.17
CA PHE A 119 12.41 47.54 27.19
C PHE A 119 12.44 46.14 27.81
N GLN A 120 12.80 46.02 29.08
CA GLN A 120 12.73 44.74 29.80
C GLN A 120 11.29 44.21 29.91
N ILE A 121 10.31 45.08 30.17
CA ILE A 121 8.90 44.68 30.24
C ILE A 121 8.42 44.12 28.89
N HIS A 122 8.75 44.79 27.77
CA HIS A 122 8.37 44.32 26.44
C HIS A 122 8.94 42.94 26.11
N ILE A 123 10.23 42.74 26.41
CA ILE A 123 10.91 41.46 26.19
C ILE A 123 10.26 40.37 27.04
N ASN A 124 10.01 40.63 28.33
CA ASN A 124 9.36 39.67 29.23
C ASN A 124 7.95 39.27 28.77
N ILE A 125 7.14 40.23 28.29
CA ILE A 125 5.79 39.96 27.76
C ILE A 125 5.88 39.13 26.47
N SER A 126 6.78 39.49 25.55
CA SER A 126 6.99 38.73 24.30
C SER A 126 7.43 37.29 24.58
N ILE A 127 8.36 37.09 25.53
CA ILE A 127 8.78 35.76 25.98
C ILE A 127 7.62 35.00 26.62
N GLY A 128 6.84 35.65 27.50
CA GLY A 128 5.67 35.03 28.12
C GLY A 128 4.66 34.53 27.08
N PHE A 129 4.37 35.36 26.07
CA PHE A 129 3.50 34.97 24.95
C PHE A 129 4.10 33.82 24.13
N TRP A 130 5.41 33.86 23.87
CA TRP A 130 6.12 32.80 23.16
C TRP A 130 6.12 31.48 23.95
N LEU A 131 6.30 31.53 25.27
CA LEU A 131 6.24 30.37 26.15
C LEU A 131 4.86 29.69 26.08
N ILE A 132 3.78 30.46 26.17
CA ILE A 132 2.41 29.93 26.05
C ILE A 132 2.21 29.32 24.65
N THR A 133 2.61 30.02 23.60
CA THR A 133 2.46 29.56 22.21
C THR A 133 3.22 28.26 21.96
N THR A 134 4.48 28.19 22.37
CA THR A 134 5.32 26.99 22.22
C THR A 134 4.85 25.84 23.11
N PHE A 135 4.27 26.11 24.27
CA PHE A 135 3.64 25.10 25.11
C PHE A 135 2.44 24.46 24.40
N VAL A 136 1.53 25.27 23.85
CA VAL A 136 0.37 24.77 23.07
C VAL A 136 0.84 24.00 21.84
N LEU A 137 1.79 24.53 21.08
CA LEU A 137 2.35 23.85 19.90
C LEU A 137 2.96 22.49 20.27
N ARG A 138 3.70 22.40 21.37
CA ARG A 138 4.29 21.14 21.85
C ARG A 138 3.23 20.13 22.28
N LEU A 139 2.18 20.56 22.97
CA LEU A 139 1.07 19.69 23.34
C LEU A 139 0.37 19.11 22.10
N MET A 140 0.05 19.96 21.12
CA MET A 140 -0.56 19.52 19.87
C MET A 140 0.36 18.56 19.11
N PHE A 141 1.63 18.92 18.96
CA PHE A 141 2.62 18.11 18.26
C PHE A 141 2.81 16.74 18.93
N THR A 142 2.87 16.69 20.26
CA THR A 142 3.04 15.43 21.01
C THR A 142 1.81 14.54 20.86
N SER A 143 0.61 15.12 20.99
CA SER A 143 -0.66 14.40 20.79
C SER A 143 -0.75 13.81 19.38
N ASP A 144 -0.41 14.59 18.36
CA ASP A 144 -0.51 14.14 16.97
C ASP A 144 0.60 13.12 16.63
N ILE A 145 1.81 13.24 17.21
CA ILE A 145 2.84 12.20 17.13
C ILE A 145 2.33 10.91 17.75
N GLU A 146 1.78 10.96 18.97
CA GLU A 146 1.29 9.79 19.67
C GLU A 146 0.18 9.10 18.86
N ALA A 147 -0.74 9.87 18.28
CA ALA A 147 -1.77 9.37 17.37
C ALA A 147 -1.15 8.73 16.11
N SER A 148 -0.15 9.37 15.50
CA SER A 148 0.54 8.87 14.30
C SER A 148 1.34 7.59 14.55
N ILE A 149 2.00 7.49 15.70
CA ILE A 149 2.74 6.29 16.14
C ILE A 149 1.77 5.17 16.52
N SER A 150 0.69 5.50 17.22
CA SER A 150 -0.33 4.53 17.65
C SER A 150 -1.18 4.01 16.50
N ALA A 151 -1.35 4.82 15.45
CA ALA A 151 -1.95 4.40 14.20
C ALA A 151 -1.00 3.45 13.46
N LYS A 152 -1.02 2.16 13.85
CA LYS A 152 -0.43 1.09 13.04
C LYS A 152 -1.02 1.17 11.64
N ARG A 153 -0.26 1.71 10.68
CA ARG A 153 -0.68 1.75 9.28
C ARG A 153 -0.63 0.33 8.74
N THR A 154 -1.76 -0.35 8.83
CA THR A 154 -2.03 -1.60 8.13
C THR A 154 -2.13 -1.26 6.65
N LEU A 155 -1.13 -1.68 5.88
CA LEU A 155 -1.13 -1.54 4.44
C LEU A 155 -1.81 -2.77 3.85
N TYR A 156 -2.86 -2.52 3.08
CA TYR A 156 -3.61 -3.51 2.33
C TYR A 156 -3.10 -3.55 0.87
N LEU A 157 -3.06 -4.75 0.29
CA LEU A 157 -2.78 -4.92 -1.14
C LEU A 157 -4.10 -4.98 -1.90
N ASP A 158 -4.47 -3.86 -2.52
CA ASP A 158 -5.71 -3.68 -3.27
C ASP A 158 -5.49 -3.59 -4.79
N SER A 159 -4.27 -3.70 -5.28
CA SER A 159 -4.01 -3.73 -6.73
C SER A 159 -2.71 -4.46 -7.10
N ILE A 160 -2.53 -4.84 -8.38
CA ILE A 160 -1.27 -5.43 -8.85
C ILE A 160 -0.17 -4.36 -8.90
N GLU A 161 -0.52 -3.11 -9.21
CA GLU A 161 0.44 -1.99 -9.26
C GLU A 161 1.17 -1.85 -7.92
N GLN A 162 0.47 -2.04 -6.80
CA GLN A 162 1.08 -2.03 -5.48
C GLN A 162 2.10 -3.16 -5.26
N LEU A 163 1.99 -4.31 -5.97
CA LEU A 163 3.03 -5.35 -5.97
C LEU A 163 4.26 -4.93 -6.78
N VAL A 164 4.08 -4.11 -7.81
CA VAL A 164 5.18 -3.54 -8.60
C VAL A 164 5.95 -2.53 -7.76
N GLU A 165 5.24 -1.64 -7.07
CA GLU A 165 5.80 -0.59 -6.22
C GLU A 165 6.48 -1.14 -4.95
N ARG A 166 6.07 -2.32 -4.48
CA ARG A 166 6.61 -2.96 -3.27
C ARG A 166 7.48 -4.17 -3.60
N PRO A 167 8.78 -3.99 -3.87
CA PRO A 167 9.71 -5.08 -4.21
C PRO A 167 9.91 -6.09 -3.08
N ASP A 168 9.64 -5.69 -1.85
CA ASP A 168 9.71 -6.49 -0.64
C ASP A 168 8.66 -7.60 -0.56
N ILE A 169 7.60 -7.54 -1.37
CA ILE A 169 6.52 -8.52 -1.35
C ILE A 169 6.64 -9.49 -2.51
N VAL A 170 6.71 -10.78 -2.24
CA VAL A 170 6.93 -11.80 -3.26
C VAL A 170 5.59 -12.42 -3.69
N PRO A 171 5.16 -12.25 -4.96
CA PRO A 171 3.93 -12.84 -5.44
C PRO A 171 4.05 -14.36 -5.61
N LEU A 172 3.22 -15.10 -4.88
CA LEU A 172 2.96 -16.54 -5.08
C LEU A 172 1.93 -16.71 -6.18
N ILE A 173 2.26 -17.50 -7.21
CA ILE A 173 1.36 -17.72 -8.34
C ILE A 173 1.41 -19.15 -8.83
N LYS A 174 0.26 -19.68 -9.24
CA LYS A 174 0.20 -21.03 -9.81
C LYS A 174 0.96 -21.08 -11.13
N ALA A 175 1.91 -22.01 -11.25
CA ALA A 175 2.67 -22.22 -12.48
C ALA A 175 1.73 -22.49 -13.66
N GLN A 176 2.04 -21.91 -14.82
CA GLN A 176 1.29 -22.09 -16.08
C GLN A 176 -0.23 -21.79 -15.94
N SER A 177 -0.62 -20.95 -14.99
CA SER A 177 -2.02 -20.53 -14.81
C SER A 177 -2.37 -19.36 -15.73
N ASN A 178 -3.66 -19.18 -16.03
CA ASN A 178 -4.14 -17.99 -16.75
C ASN A 178 -3.77 -16.70 -16.01
N ALA A 179 -3.81 -16.73 -14.67
CA ALA A 179 -3.33 -15.64 -13.84
C ALA A 179 -1.88 -15.27 -14.17
N TYR A 180 -0.98 -16.25 -14.22
CA TYR A 180 0.42 -16.03 -14.57
C TYR A 180 0.59 -15.38 -15.94
N TYR A 181 -0.07 -15.92 -16.97
CA TYR A 181 0.04 -15.38 -18.32
C TYR A 181 -0.48 -13.94 -18.42
N MET A 182 -1.60 -13.63 -17.76
CA MET A 182 -2.16 -12.28 -17.76
C MET A 182 -1.21 -11.27 -17.11
N ILE A 183 -0.68 -11.59 -15.93
CA ILE A 183 0.21 -10.68 -15.20
C ILE A 183 1.57 -10.58 -15.87
N ALA A 184 2.14 -11.69 -16.35
CA ALA A 184 3.45 -11.67 -17.02
C ALA A 184 3.45 -10.85 -18.31
N LYS A 185 2.30 -10.78 -18.99
CA LYS A 185 2.12 -9.98 -20.22
C LYS A 185 2.08 -8.48 -19.91
N GLU A 186 1.30 -8.07 -18.91
CA GLU A 186 1.08 -6.66 -18.58
C GLU A 186 2.17 -6.09 -17.64
N TYR A 187 2.69 -6.88 -16.71
CA TYR A 187 3.67 -6.47 -15.69
C TYR A 187 4.94 -7.32 -15.76
N LYS A 188 5.75 -7.11 -16.80
CA LYS A 188 7.02 -7.84 -17.00
C LYS A 188 8.01 -7.70 -15.84
N SER A 189 7.95 -6.60 -15.08
CA SER A 189 8.83 -6.41 -13.90
C SER A 189 8.55 -7.40 -12.77
N LEU A 190 7.34 -7.97 -12.70
CA LEU A 190 6.98 -8.94 -11.67
C LEU A 190 7.44 -10.36 -12.00
N THR A 191 7.75 -10.67 -13.26
CA THR A 191 8.03 -12.06 -13.69
C THR A 191 9.25 -12.66 -12.99
N ASN A 192 10.28 -11.85 -12.73
CA ASN A 192 11.50 -12.27 -12.06
C ASN A 192 11.31 -12.51 -10.55
N ARG A 193 10.16 -12.11 -9.99
CA ARG A 193 9.84 -12.18 -8.56
C ARG A 193 8.80 -13.26 -8.25
N PHE A 194 8.24 -13.93 -9.26
CA PHE A 194 7.23 -14.95 -9.01
C PHE A 194 7.82 -16.18 -8.33
N VAL A 195 7.19 -16.59 -7.24
CA VAL A 195 7.40 -17.91 -6.67
C VAL A 195 6.25 -18.80 -7.12
N PHE A 196 6.61 -19.82 -7.90
CA PHE A 196 5.64 -20.72 -8.47
C PHE A 196 5.15 -21.75 -7.45
N ILE A 197 3.84 -21.94 -7.40
CA ILE A 197 3.18 -22.96 -6.58
C ILE A 197 2.39 -23.94 -7.45
N SER A 198 2.27 -25.18 -7.00
CA SER A 198 1.36 -26.14 -7.61
C SER A 198 -0.08 -25.90 -7.12
N HIS A 199 -1.06 -26.58 -7.75
CA HIS A 199 -2.45 -26.45 -7.32
C HIS A 199 -2.71 -27.07 -5.94
N SER A 200 -2.11 -28.24 -5.66
CA SER A 200 -2.19 -28.93 -4.39
C SER A 200 -1.54 -28.13 -3.27
N ASP A 201 -0.44 -27.43 -3.58
CA ASP A 201 0.32 -26.69 -2.58
C ASP A 201 -0.35 -25.39 -2.14
N MET A 202 -1.35 -24.89 -2.89
CA MET A 202 -2.05 -23.64 -2.58
C MET A 202 -2.71 -23.66 -1.19
N PHE A 203 -3.11 -24.84 -0.72
CA PHE A 203 -3.70 -25.06 0.61
C PHE A 203 -2.69 -25.63 1.61
N SER A 204 -1.42 -25.76 1.23
CA SER A 204 -0.39 -26.35 2.09
C SER A 204 -0.01 -25.41 3.23
N ALA A 205 0.37 -25.98 4.37
CA ALA A 205 0.88 -25.21 5.51
C ALA A 205 2.08 -24.33 5.14
N ASN A 206 2.90 -24.74 4.17
CA ASN A 206 4.04 -23.95 3.71
C ASN A 206 3.60 -22.67 2.99
N VAL A 207 2.59 -22.73 2.11
CA VAL A 207 2.06 -21.53 1.44
C VAL A 207 1.41 -20.59 2.46
N ILE A 208 0.65 -21.13 3.41
CA ILE A 208 0.05 -20.33 4.48
C ILE A 208 1.12 -19.66 5.34
N ARG A 209 2.17 -20.41 5.73
CA ARG A 209 3.32 -19.86 6.46
C ARG A 209 3.97 -18.71 5.69
N LYS A 210 4.20 -18.89 4.39
CA LYS A 210 4.75 -17.83 3.52
C LYS A 210 3.84 -16.59 3.47
N LEU A 211 2.53 -16.75 3.46
CA LEU A 211 1.59 -15.62 3.42
C LEU A 211 1.48 -14.87 4.75
N VAL A 212 1.67 -15.57 5.87
CA VAL A 212 1.46 -15.02 7.23
C VAL A 212 2.74 -14.48 7.84
N GLU A 213 3.83 -15.23 7.71
CA GLU A 213 5.10 -14.95 8.39
C GLU A 213 6.11 -14.28 7.46
N GLU A 214 6.01 -14.53 6.15
CA GLU A 214 6.90 -13.96 5.16
C GLU A 214 6.14 -12.88 4.36
N SER A 215 6.86 -11.94 3.75
CA SER A 215 6.27 -10.90 2.90
C SER A 215 5.84 -11.49 1.54
N HIS A 216 4.82 -12.35 1.52
CA HIS A 216 4.27 -12.92 0.29
C HIS A 216 2.80 -12.55 0.07
N ALA A 217 2.38 -12.54 -1.19
CA ALA A 217 0.98 -12.36 -1.58
C ALA A 217 0.57 -13.44 -2.58
N LEU A 218 -0.57 -14.09 -2.37
CA LEU A 218 -1.08 -15.11 -3.29
C LEU A 218 -1.94 -14.45 -4.37
N VAL A 219 -1.58 -14.69 -5.62
CA VAL A 219 -2.33 -14.20 -6.78
C VAL A 219 -3.03 -15.37 -7.45
N ALA A 220 -4.36 -15.40 -7.36
CA ALA A 220 -5.18 -16.50 -7.87
C ALA A 220 -6.58 -16.01 -8.24
N SER A 221 -7.44 -16.91 -8.74
CA SER A 221 -8.85 -16.60 -8.90
C SER A 221 -9.50 -16.30 -7.55
N GLU A 222 -10.45 -15.39 -7.52
CA GLU A 222 -11.18 -14.98 -6.31
C GLU A 222 -11.82 -16.19 -5.61
N GLN A 223 -12.36 -17.14 -6.38
CA GLN A 223 -12.92 -18.37 -5.82
C GLN A 223 -11.86 -19.21 -5.07
N SER A 224 -10.67 -19.38 -5.66
CA SER A 224 -9.57 -20.11 -5.02
C SER A 224 -9.06 -19.41 -3.78
N VAL A 225 -8.94 -18.08 -3.84
CA VAL A 225 -8.58 -17.27 -2.67
C VAL A 225 -9.61 -17.42 -1.56
N ARG A 226 -10.90 -17.29 -1.87
CA ARG A 226 -11.99 -17.46 -0.88
C ARG A 226 -11.98 -18.85 -0.24
N GLN A 227 -11.65 -19.89 -1.01
CA GLN A 227 -11.46 -21.23 -0.46
C GLN A 227 -10.30 -21.27 0.55
N VAL A 228 -9.13 -20.72 0.19
CA VAL A 228 -7.97 -20.63 1.11
C VAL A 228 -8.35 -19.88 2.39
N MET A 229 -9.05 -18.75 2.27
CA MET A 229 -9.54 -17.99 3.43
C MET A 229 -10.49 -18.82 4.30
N SER A 230 -11.42 -19.57 3.69
CA SER A 230 -12.37 -20.41 4.44
C SER A 230 -11.70 -21.57 5.18
N TYR A 231 -10.65 -22.18 4.60
CA TYR A 231 -9.88 -23.25 5.24
C TYR A 231 -9.00 -22.73 6.39
N HIS A 232 -8.61 -21.45 6.34
CA HIS A 232 -7.67 -20.86 7.31
C HIS A 232 -8.23 -19.59 7.96
N ASN A 233 -9.48 -19.62 8.41
CA ASN A 233 -10.22 -18.46 8.94
C ASN A 233 -9.58 -17.73 10.16
N ARG A 234 -8.58 -18.35 10.81
CA ARG A 234 -7.90 -17.80 12.00
C ARG A 234 -6.97 -16.62 11.72
N TYR A 235 -6.59 -16.39 10.46
CA TYR A 235 -5.66 -15.32 10.09
C TYR A 235 -6.43 -14.09 9.59
N PRO A 236 -5.89 -12.88 9.80
CA PRO A 236 -6.52 -11.65 9.35
C PRO A 236 -6.30 -11.47 7.85
N TRP A 237 -6.94 -12.30 7.03
CA TRP A 237 -6.80 -12.25 5.59
C TRP A 237 -7.34 -10.94 5.00
N HIS A 238 -6.58 -10.35 4.09
CA HIS A 238 -7.04 -9.29 3.21
C HIS A 238 -7.24 -9.82 1.80
N LEU A 239 -8.47 -9.68 1.31
CA LEU A 239 -8.83 -9.91 -0.09
C LEU A 239 -8.84 -8.57 -0.81
N CYS A 240 -8.03 -8.44 -1.86
CA CYS A 240 -8.02 -7.28 -2.73
C CYS A 240 -9.42 -6.93 -3.24
N GLN A 241 -9.87 -5.70 -2.97
CA GLN A 241 -11.21 -5.22 -3.33
C GLN A 241 -11.34 -4.94 -4.83
N ASN A 242 -10.28 -4.42 -5.45
CA ASN A 242 -10.24 -4.12 -6.88
C ASN A 242 -9.78 -5.34 -7.64
N SER A 243 -10.71 -6.27 -7.83
CA SER A 243 -10.49 -7.46 -8.63
C SER A 243 -9.95 -7.11 -10.02
N ILE A 244 -8.77 -7.63 -10.37
CA ILE A 244 -7.89 -6.97 -11.33
C ILE A 244 -8.32 -7.24 -12.78
N TYR A 245 -8.84 -8.43 -13.05
CA TYR A 245 -9.34 -8.78 -14.37
C TYR A 245 -10.60 -9.63 -14.27
N PRO A 246 -11.70 -9.27 -14.96
CA PRO A 246 -12.80 -10.20 -15.18
C PRO A 246 -12.30 -11.35 -16.04
N GLN A 247 -12.41 -12.58 -15.54
CA GLN A 247 -12.18 -13.77 -16.33
C GLN A 247 -13.51 -14.24 -16.87
N ILE A 248 -13.66 -14.15 -18.20
CA ILE A 248 -14.79 -14.79 -18.86
C ILE A 248 -14.53 -16.28 -18.81
N VAL A 249 -15.44 -17.00 -18.17
CA VAL A 249 -15.39 -18.45 -18.09
C VAL A 249 -16.10 -19.01 -19.30
N THR A 250 -15.38 -19.86 -20.02
CA THR A 250 -15.92 -20.63 -21.14
C THR A 250 -15.59 -22.10 -20.96
N PHE A 251 -16.40 -22.94 -21.58
CA PHE A 251 -16.11 -24.35 -21.73
C PHE A 251 -15.60 -24.55 -23.16
N PRO A 252 -14.35 -25.02 -23.33
CA PRO A 252 -13.83 -25.36 -24.64
C PRO A 252 -14.57 -26.57 -25.18
N MET A 253 -14.88 -26.46 -26.47
CA MET A 253 -15.48 -27.51 -27.27
C MET A 253 -14.58 -27.80 -28.45
N ARG A 254 -14.60 -29.05 -28.90
CA ARG A 254 -13.85 -29.41 -30.11
C ARG A 254 -14.37 -28.61 -31.30
N TYR A 255 -13.48 -28.06 -32.13
CA TYR A 255 -13.90 -27.31 -33.32
C TYR A 255 -14.78 -28.16 -34.25
N SER A 256 -14.46 -29.45 -34.38
CA SER A 256 -15.21 -30.43 -35.19
C SER A 256 -16.54 -30.90 -34.59
N LEU A 257 -16.95 -30.39 -33.42
CA LEU A 257 -18.22 -30.77 -32.82
C LEU A 257 -19.39 -30.35 -33.72
N LYS A 258 -20.39 -31.24 -33.91
CA LYS A 258 -21.56 -30.95 -34.75
C LYS A 258 -22.28 -29.69 -34.26
N SER A 259 -22.66 -28.79 -35.17
CA SER A 259 -23.31 -27.51 -34.85
C SER A 259 -24.56 -27.66 -33.97
N GLN A 260 -25.39 -28.68 -34.23
CA GLN A 260 -26.57 -29.00 -33.41
C GLN A 260 -26.20 -29.33 -31.96
N LEU A 261 -25.09 -30.02 -31.72
CA LEU A 261 -24.64 -30.37 -30.38
C LEU A 261 -24.06 -29.15 -29.67
N LYS A 262 -23.26 -28.32 -30.37
CA LYS A 262 -22.80 -27.02 -29.85
C LYS A 262 -23.98 -26.15 -29.39
N HIS A 263 -25.03 -26.06 -30.22
CA HIS A 263 -26.22 -25.28 -29.87
C HIS A 263 -26.99 -25.87 -28.67
N LYS A 264 -27.11 -27.20 -28.58
CA LYS A 264 -27.72 -27.86 -27.41
C LYS A 264 -26.93 -27.59 -26.13
N LEU A 265 -25.60 -27.67 -26.20
CA LEU A 265 -24.72 -27.39 -25.05
C LEU A 265 -24.81 -25.93 -24.63
N ASN A 266 -24.73 -24.99 -25.56
CA ASN A 266 -24.90 -23.56 -25.26
C ASN A 266 -26.26 -23.28 -24.58
N ARG A 267 -27.34 -23.92 -25.06
CA ARG A 267 -28.68 -23.78 -24.45
C ARG A 267 -28.79 -24.41 -23.07
N PHE A 268 -28.11 -25.54 -22.83
CA PHE A 268 -28.15 -26.23 -21.55
C PHE A 268 -27.44 -25.45 -20.44
N TYR A 269 -26.35 -24.78 -20.79
CA TYR A 269 -25.54 -24.08 -19.80
C TYR A 269 -25.95 -22.60 -19.59
N ARG A 270 -26.68 -21.97 -20.52
CA ARG A 270 -27.36 -20.68 -20.31
C ARG A 270 -28.36 -20.75 -19.16
#